data_AF-A0A3M0ZXP0-F1
#
_entry.id   AF-A0A3M0ZXP0-F1
#
_cell.length_a   1.000
_cell.length_b   1.000
_cell.length_c   1.000
_cell.angle_alpha   90.00
_cell.angle_beta   90.00
_cell.angle_gamma   90.00
#
_symmetry.space_group_name_H-M   'P 1'
#
loop_
_entity.id
_entity.type
_entity.pdbx_description
1 polymer ?
#
loop_
_entity_poly.entity_id
_entity_poly.type
_entity_poly.pdbx_seq_one_letter_code
_entity_poly.pdbx_strand_id
1 'polypeptide(L)'
;MNAIRTIVACLALALVMSYGAAPSHAATETLHTNGDSLTLEVSKGVLLRLDAPASDIFIANPAIADVQVKSPRLIYVFGVAPGETTLYAIGANDRPVYSAKLVVTSNLSQLTGLYEKLLPQARIKVQLVNGMALLNGVAPTAGMAEAAERYAKSVLGVEIVNHVRVVQPTQVNLRVKFAEVSRSTLKQLGVNWESLFDIGDASIGLFTGRDVIQRVLDPVTGLPINEFIRAPDADSIL
;
A
#
# COMPACT_ATOMS: atom_id res chain seq x y z
N MET A 1 86.05 -27.01 -55.95
CA MET A 1 85.79 -26.62 -54.54
C MET A 1 84.52 -25.77 -54.35
N ASN A 2 83.59 -25.75 -55.33
CA ASN A 2 82.39 -24.88 -55.27
C ASN A 2 81.06 -25.65 -55.18
N ALA A 3 81.06 -26.99 -55.37
CA ALA A 3 79.85 -27.82 -55.28
C ALA A 3 79.49 -28.24 -53.84
N ILE A 4 80.46 -28.23 -52.92
CA ILE A 4 80.24 -28.60 -51.51
C ILE A 4 79.63 -27.43 -50.72
N ARG A 5 79.90 -26.18 -51.12
CA ARG A 5 79.31 -24.98 -50.47
C ARG A 5 77.83 -24.79 -50.81
N THR A 6 77.36 -25.23 -51.98
CA THR A 6 75.96 -25.12 -52.39
C THR A 6 75.07 -26.20 -51.76
N ILE A 7 75.60 -27.39 -51.48
CA ILE A 7 74.82 -28.45 -50.81
C ILE A 7 74.60 -28.15 -49.32
N VAL A 8 75.58 -27.54 -48.65
CA VAL A 8 75.46 -27.12 -47.24
C VAL A 8 74.50 -25.93 -47.09
N ALA A 9 74.41 -25.04 -48.09
CA ALA A 9 73.48 -23.91 -48.08
C ALA A 9 72.01 -24.34 -48.23
N CYS A 10 71.71 -25.40 -48.99
CA CYS A 10 70.34 -25.91 -49.12
C CYS A 10 69.89 -26.75 -47.91
N LEU A 11 70.82 -27.46 -47.25
CA LEU A 11 70.49 -28.26 -46.07
C LEU A 11 70.26 -27.39 -44.81
N ALA A 12 70.90 -26.21 -44.74
CA ALA A 12 70.68 -25.25 -43.66
C ALA A 12 69.37 -24.45 -43.81
N LEU A 13 68.82 -24.34 -45.03
CA LEU A 13 67.57 -23.60 -45.28
C LEU A 13 66.31 -24.47 -45.10
N ALA A 14 66.43 -25.80 -45.19
CA ALA A 14 65.32 -26.73 -44.98
C ALA A 14 64.99 -27.00 -43.49
N LEU A 15 65.88 -26.66 -42.55
CA LEU A 15 65.72 -26.96 -41.12
C LEU A 15 65.04 -25.85 -40.31
N VAL A 16 64.75 -24.68 -40.91
CA VAL A 16 64.21 -23.51 -40.19
C VAL A 16 62.68 -23.38 -40.34
N MET A 17 62.01 -24.22 -41.13
CA MET A 17 60.55 -24.16 -41.32
C MET A 17 59.71 -25.03 -40.37
N SER A 18 60.30 -25.56 -39.28
CA SER A 18 59.58 -26.46 -38.35
C SER A 18 59.37 -25.90 -36.94
N TYR A 19 59.18 -24.58 -36.80
CA TYR A 19 58.78 -23.98 -35.53
C TYR A 19 57.63 -23.00 -35.73
N GLY A 20 56.41 -23.45 -35.44
CA GLY A 20 55.24 -22.56 -35.45
C GLY A 20 53.87 -23.23 -35.45
N ALA A 21 53.69 -24.43 -34.91
CA ALA A 21 52.35 -24.89 -34.54
C ALA A 21 51.94 -24.19 -33.24
N ALA A 22 51.41 -22.96 -33.36
CA ALA A 22 50.73 -22.33 -32.24
C ALA A 22 49.55 -23.23 -31.83
N PRO A 23 49.37 -23.56 -30.54
CA PRO A 23 48.15 -24.23 -30.10
C PRO A 23 46.98 -23.32 -30.47
N SER A 24 46.14 -23.79 -31.39
CA SER A 24 44.82 -23.23 -31.60
C SER A 24 44.08 -23.43 -30.28
N HIS A 25 44.05 -22.38 -29.46
CA HIS A 25 43.16 -22.32 -28.33
C HIS A 25 41.76 -22.38 -28.94
N ALA A 26 41.10 -23.52 -28.79
CA ALA A 26 39.69 -23.67 -29.10
C ALA A 26 38.97 -22.57 -28.31
N ALA A 27 38.57 -21.50 -29.02
CA ALA A 27 37.80 -20.44 -28.44
C ALA A 27 36.52 -21.07 -27.92
N THR A 28 36.34 -21.05 -26.61
CA THR A 28 35.09 -21.51 -25.99
C THR A 28 34.01 -20.53 -26.41
N GLU A 29 33.21 -20.92 -27.40
CA GLU A 29 32.10 -20.11 -27.89
C GLU A 29 30.97 -20.20 -26.86
N THR A 30 30.70 -19.09 -26.17
CA THR A 30 29.55 -18.98 -25.26
C THR A 30 28.29 -18.92 -26.11
N LEU A 31 27.61 -20.06 -26.25
CA LEU A 31 26.35 -20.17 -26.97
C LEU A 31 25.25 -19.44 -26.18
N HIS A 32 24.93 -18.21 -26.60
CA HIS A 32 23.80 -17.46 -26.08
C HIS A 32 22.56 -17.75 -26.92
N THR A 33 21.63 -18.51 -26.37
CA THR A 33 20.30 -18.71 -26.98
C THR A 33 19.32 -17.65 -26.50
N ASN A 34 18.24 -17.44 -27.27
CA ASN A 34 17.26 -16.38 -27.02
C ASN A 34 16.82 -16.37 -25.55
N GLY A 35 17.01 -15.21 -24.91
CA GLY A 35 16.88 -15.01 -23.47
C GLY A 35 15.44 -14.85 -23.01
N ASP A 36 14.62 -15.88 -23.22
CA ASP A 36 13.29 -15.90 -22.62
C ASP A 36 13.40 -15.92 -21.09
N SER A 37 12.66 -15.05 -20.42
CA SER A 37 12.56 -15.04 -18.97
C SER A 37 11.22 -15.64 -18.55
N LEU A 38 11.24 -16.73 -17.79
CA LEU A 38 10.05 -17.40 -17.29
C LEU A 38 9.94 -17.20 -15.79
N THR A 39 8.91 -16.47 -15.37
CA THR A 39 8.60 -16.29 -13.95
C THR A 39 7.74 -17.44 -13.45
N LEU A 40 8.22 -18.13 -12.42
CA LEU A 40 7.53 -19.21 -11.72
C LEU A 40 7.29 -18.79 -10.26
N GLU A 41 6.32 -19.42 -9.62
CA GLU A 41 6.17 -19.33 -8.17
C GLU A 41 6.65 -20.65 -7.54
N VAL A 42 7.12 -20.59 -6.30
CA VAL A 42 7.42 -21.78 -5.51
C VAL A 42 6.20 -22.71 -5.48
N SER A 43 6.43 -24.00 -5.69
CA SER A 43 5.42 -25.06 -5.76
C SER A 43 4.43 -24.94 -6.93
N LYS A 44 4.69 -24.06 -7.90
CA LYS A 44 3.97 -24.00 -9.18
C LYS A 44 4.88 -24.41 -10.32
N GLY A 45 4.27 -24.86 -11.42
CA GLY A 45 5.01 -25.24 -12.62
C GLY A 45 4.22 -24.96 -13.89
N VAL A 46 4.96 -24.89 -14.99
CA VAL A 46 4.47 -24.61 -16.32
C VAL A 46 4.90 -25.73 -17.26
N LEU A 47 3.99 -26.10 -18.15
CA LEU A 47 4.27 -27.04 -19.23
C LEU A 47 4.82 -26.26 -20.43
N LEU A 48 6.04 -26.57 -20.83
CA LEU A 48 6.71 -25.94 -21.96
C LEU A 48 6.78 -26.92 -23.13
N ARG A 49 6.44 -26.43 -24.31
CA ARG A 49 6.60 -27.14 -25.57
C ARG A 49 7.81 -26.56 -26.30
N LEU A 50 8.78 -27.40 -26.63
CA LEU A 50 9.98 -27.01 -27.37
C LEU A 50 9.72 -27.09 -28.87
N ASP A 51 10.34 -26.17 -29.62
CA ASP A 51 10.26 -26.12 -31.09
C ASP A 51 10.99 -27.31 -31.74
N ALA A 52 12.06 -27.77 -31.12
CA ALA A 52 12.86 -28.92 -31.53
C ALA A 52 12.96 -29.97 -30.42
N PRO A 53 13.13 -31.26 -30.74
CA PRO A 53 13.32 -32.29 -29.73
C PRO A 53 14.65 -32.09 -28.99
N ALA A 54 14.59 -32.03 -27.66
CA ALA A 54 15.75 -32.05 -26.79
C ALA A 54 16.14 -33.50 -26.45
N SER A 55 17.45 -33.76 -26.47
CA SER A 55 18.06 -35.02 -26.03
C SER A 55 18.49 -34.95 -24.57
N ASP A 56 18.93 -33.77 -24.12
CA ASP A 56 19.35 -33.53 -22.75
C ASP A 56 18.80 -32.19 -22.23
N ILE A 57 18.48 -32.13 -20.95
CA ILE A 57 17.91 -30.95 -20.29
C ILE A 57 18.51 -30.82 -18.91
N PHE A 58 19.05 -29.65 -18.62
CA PHE A 58 19.62 -29.36 -17.31
C PHE A 58 19.23 -27.97 -16.83
N ILE A 59 19.16 -27.85 -15.51
CA ILE A 59 18.93 -26.61 -14.80
C ILE A 59 20.22 -26.27 -14.05
N ALA A 60 20.66 -25.02 -14.16
CA ALA A 60 21.91 -24.58 -13.57
C ALA A 60 21.95 -24.75 -12.04
N ASN A 61 20.80 -24.60 -11.37
CA ASN A 61 20.66 -24.84 -9.93
C ASN A 61 19.37 -25.63 -9.61
N PRO A 62 19.48 -26.96 -9.37
CA PRO A 62 18.35 -27.82 -9.00
C PRO A 62 17.68 -27.47 -7.66
N ALA A 63 18.36 -26.71 -6.79
CA ALA A 63 17.76 -26.25 -5.54
C ALA A 63 16.70 -25.17 -5.76
N ILE A 64 16.73 -24.47 -6.90
CA ILE A 64 15.82 -23.36 -7.24
C ILE A 64 14.65 -23.86 -8.09
N ALA A 65 14.92 -24.66 -9.11
CA ALA A 65 13.90 -25.21 -10.01
C ALA A 65 14.28 -26.61 -10.46
N ASP A 66 13.26 -27.40 -10.81
CA ASP A 66 13.42 -28.75 -11.31
C ASP A 66 12.54 -28.97 -12.57
N VAL A 67 12.88 -29.99 -13.36
CA VAL A 67 12.23 -30.31 -14.64
C VAL A 67 11.92 -31.79 -14.75
N GLN A 68 10.71 -32.08 -15.23
CA GLN A 68 10.30 -33.42 -15.62
C GLN A 68 10.06 -33.49 -17.12
N VAL A 69 10.76 -34.42 -17.77
CA VAL A 69 10.62 -34.64 -19.21
C VAL A 69 9.44 -35.57 -19.46
N LYS A 70 8.38 -35.06 -20.12
CA LYS A 70 7.24 -35.88 -20.51
C LYS A 70 7.43 -36.49 -21.91
N SER A 71 8.08 -35.75 -22.80
CA SER A 71 8.54 -36.21 -24.12
C SER A 71 9.68 -35.29 -24.61
N PRO A 72 10.41 -35.64 -25.69
CA PRO A 72 11.51 -34.81 -26.21
C PRO A 72 11.13 -33.36 -26.56
N ARG A 73 9.84 -33.08 -26.77
CA ARG A 73 9.32 -31.74 -27.06
C ARG A 73 8.42 -31.17 -25.96
N LEU A 74 8.15 -31.91 -24.88
CA LEU A 74 7.21 -31.49 -23.85
C LEU A 74 7.80 -31.72 -22.47
N ILE A 75 8.03 -30.62 -21.76
CA ILE A 75 8.71 -30.63 -20.47
C ILE A 75 7.87 -29.87 -19.46
N TYR A 76 7.91 -30.32 -18.21
CA TYR A 76 7.23 -29.67 -17.11
C TYR A 76 8.28 -29.08 -16.18
N VAL A 77 8.28 -27.76 -16.04
CA VAL A 77 9.26 -27.02 -15.22
C VAL A 77 8.54 -26.47 -14.02
N PHE A 78 9.07 -26.70 -12.81
CA PHE A 78 8.45 -26.22 -11.57
C PHE A 78 9.47 -25.60 -10.62
N GLY A 79 9.01 -24.60 -9.86
CA GLY A 79 9.82 -23.88 -8.89
C GLY A 79 9.91 -24.63 -7.56
N VAL A 80 11.14 -24.86 -7.10
CA VAL A 80 11.44 -25.54 -5.83
C VAL A 80 11.68 -24.52 -4.72
N ALA A 81 12.53 -23.51 -4.97
CA ALA A 81 12.88 -22.48 -4.00
C ALA A 81 13.01 -21.11 -4.69
N PRO A 82 12.82 -19.99 -3.96
CA PRO A 82 12.92 -18.66 -4.56
C PRO A 82 14.36 -18.36 -5.00
N GLY A 83 14.52 -17.77 -6.19
CA GLY A 83 15.82 -17.45 -6.76
C GLY A 83 15.78 -17.34 -8.28
N GLU A 84 16.95 -17.11 -8.88
CA GLU A 84 17.12 -17.11 -10.33
C GLU A 84 18.00 -18.28 -10.76
N THR A 85 17.60 -18.97 -11.83
CA THR A 85 18.40 -20.03 -12.44
C THR A 85 18.19 -20.03 -13.95
N THR A 86 18.90 -20.88 -14.67
CA THR A 86 18.78 -21.00 -16.13
C THR A 86 18.49 -22.44 -16.48
N LEU A 87 17.52 -22.63 -17.37
CA LEU A 87 17.21 -23.90 -17.99
C LEU A 87 17.83 -23.93 -19.38
N TYR A 88 18.48 -25.04 -19.69
CA TYR A 88 19.00 -25.34 -21.02
C TYR A 88 18.44 -26.66 -21.52
N ALA A 89 18.01 -26.66 -22.77
CA ALA A 89 17.64 -27.88 -23.48
C ALA A 89 18.56 -28.03 -24.69
N ILE A 90 19.24 -29.16 -24.78
CA ILE A 90 20.22 -29.49 -25.81
C ILE A 90 19.63 -30.54 -26.76
N GLY A 91 19.74 -30.30 -28.06
CA GLY A 91 19.34 -31.26 -29.10
C GLY A 91 20.40 -32.34 -29.35
N ALA A 92 20.09 -33.31 -30.22
CA ALA A 92 20.99 -34.44 -30.52
C ALA A 92 22.32 -34.04 -31.19
N ASN A 93 22.47 -32.79 -31.60
CA ASN A 93 23.66 -32.22 -32.25
C ASN A 93 24.53 -31.40 -31.29
N ASP A 94 24.36 -31.57 -29.98
CA ASP A 94 25.05 -30.82 -28.91
C ASP A 94 24.85 -29.29 -29.00
N ARG A 95 23.79 -28.85 -29.69
CA ARG A 95 23.43 -27.43 -29.77
C ARG A 95 22.24 -27.15 -28.85
N PRO A 96 22.26 -26.01 -28.12
CA PRO A 96 21.12 -25.59 -27.34
C PRO A 96 19.96 -25.27 -28.27
N VAL A 97 18.85 -25.99 -28.09
CA VAL A 97 17.59 -25.78 -28.83
C VAL A 97 16.67 -24.80 -28.10
N TYR A 98 16.85 -24.65 -26.78
CA TYR A 98 16.10 -23.71 -25.95
C TYR A 98 16.93 -23.30 -24.73
N SER A 99 16.81 -22.03 -24.35
CA SER A 99 17.25 -21.55 -23.03
C SER A 99 16.23 -20.60 -22.46
N ALA A 100 16.04 -20.67 -21.14
CA ALA A 100 15.25 -19.66 -20.44
C ALA A 100 15.88 -19.31 -19.09
N LYS A 101 15.87 -18.03 -18.74
CA LYS A 101 16.11 -17.57 -17.38
C LYS A 101 14.85 -17.83 -16.55
N LEU A 102 14.94 -18.72 -15.59
CA LEU A 102 13.88 -19.01 -14.64
C LEU A 102 13.99 -18.06 -13.45
N VAL A 103 12.93 -17.30 -13.17
CA VAL A 103 12.82 -16.44 -11.98
C VAL A 103 11.75 -17.05 -11.07
N VAL A 104 12.18 -17.76 -10.02
CA VAL A 104 11.27 -18.37 -9.06
C VAL A 104 11.03 -17.37 -7.93
N THR A 105 9.78 -16.94 -7.82
CA THR A 105 9.32 -16.03 -6.78
C THR A 105 8.64 -16.79 -5.65
N SER A 106 8.74 -16.28 -4.43
CA SER A 106 8.02 -16.87 -3.31
C SER A 106 6.51 -16.68 -3.47
N ASN A 107 5.71 -17.63 -2.98
CA ASN A 107 4.26 -17.56 -3.08
C ASN A 107 3.70 -16.50 -2.14
N LEU A 108 3.63 -15.25 -2.60
CA LEU A 108 3.02 -14.15 -1.85
C LEU A 108 1.49 -14.26 -1.77
N SER A 109 0.86 -15.03 -2.67
CA SER A 109 -0.60 -15.17 -2.72
C SER A 109 -1.16 -15.83 -1.46
N GLN A 110 -0.46 -16.83 -0.91
CA GLN A 110 -0.83 -17.46 0.35
C GLN A 110 -0.82 -16.47 1.51
N LEU A 111 0.24 -15.67 1.64
CA LEU A 111 0.35 -14.65 2.68
C LEU A 111 -0.68 -13.54 2.51
N THR A 112 -0.93 -13.12 1.27
CA THR A 112 -1.94 -12.10 0.95
C THR A 112 -3.34 -12.57 1.35
N GLY A 113 -3.71 -13.80 0.98
CA GLY A 113 -5.00 -14.37 1.37
C GLY A 113 -5.13 -14.61 2.89
N LEU A 114 -4.02 -14.85 3.58
CA LEU A 114 -3.98 -14.92 5.05
C LEU A 114 -4.25 -13.55 5.67
N TYR A 115 -3.64 -12.49 5.15
CA TYR A 115 -3.86 -11.12 5.62
C TYR A 115 -5.28 -10.64 5.39
N GLU A 116 -5.88 -10.95 4.24
CA GLU A 116 -7.27 -10.60 3.97
C GLU A 116 -8.24 -11.26 4.96
N LYS A 117 -7.94 -12.50 5.39
CA LYS A 117 -8.78 -13.24 6.35
C LYS A 117 -8.57 -12.82 7.80
N LEU A 118 -7.32 -12.64 8.22
CA LEU A 118 -6.96 -12.41 9.63
C LEU A 118 -6.80 -10.93 10.00
N LEU A 119 -6.44 -10.09 9.02
CA LEU A 119 -6.16 -8.67 9.22
C LEU A 119 -6.92 -7.79 8.21
N PRO A 120 -8.25 -7.93 8.06
CA PRO A 120 -9.03 -7.23 7.03
C PRO A 120 -9.00 -5.70 7.15
N GLN A 121 -8.74 -5.18 8.35
CA GLN A 121 -8.65 -3.73 8.59
C GLN A 121 -7.23 -3.17 8.35
N ALA A 122 -6.22 -4.03 8.26
CA ALA A 122 -4.85 -3.60 7.98
C ALA A 122 -4.60 -3.64 6.46
N ARG A 123 -4.05 -2.55 5.92
CA ARG A 123 -3.65 -2.47 4.50
C ARG A 123 -2.15 -2.66 4.42
N ILE A 124 -1.72 -3.93 4.43
CA ILE A 124 -0.30 -4.31 4.43
C ILE A 124 0.02 -5.00 3.11
N LYS A 125 1.11 -4.57 2.47
CA LYS A 125 1.68 -5.18 1.27
C LYS A 125 3.04 -5.78 1.61
N VAL A 126 3.37 -6.89 0.97
CA VAL A 126 4.65 -7.58 1.14
C VAL A 126 5.41 -7.55 -0.18
N GLN A 127 6.68 -7.17 -0.12
CA GLN A 127 7.58 -7.17 -1.27
C GLN A 127 8.85 -7.92 -0.90
N LEU A 128 9.32 -8.81 -1.79
CA LEU A 128 10.63 -9.43 -1.62
C LEU A 128 11.70 -8.56 -2.28
N VAL A 129 12.73 -8.18 -1.52
CA VAL A 129 13.86 -7.37 -1.98
C VAL A 129 15.13 -8.00 -1.45
N ASN A 130 16.05 -8.39 -2.35
CA ASN A 130 17.35 -8.99 -2.01
C ASN A 130 17.24 -10.17 -1.01
N GLY A 131 16.21 -11.01 -1.15
CA GLY A 131 15.99 -12.16 -0.26
C GLY A 131 15.33 -11.84 1.09
N MET A 132 15.02 -10.57 1.38
CA MET A 132 14.26 -10.15 2.56
C MET A 132 12.81 -9.79 2.18
N ALA A 133 11.86 -9.93 3.11
CA ALA A 133 10.50 -9.44 2.91
C ALA A 133 10.28 -8.10 3.61
N LEU A 134 9.93 -7.09 2.82
CA LEU A 134 9.57 -5.76 3.26
C LEU A 134 8.05 -5.65 3.44
N LEU A 135 7.60 -5.36 4.66
CA LEU A 135 6.20 -5.13 4.98
C LEU A 135 5.93 -3.63 4.96
N ASN A 136 5.11 -3.19 4.02
CA ASN A 136 4.75 -1.78 3.85
C ASN A 136 3.25 -1.60 4.05
N GLY A 137 2.84 -0.48 4.67
CA GLY A 137 1.43 -0.11 4.71
C GLY A 137 0.99 0.46 6.04
N VAL A 138 -0.26 0.19 6.39
CA VAL A 138 -0.90 0.79 7.57
C VAL A 138 -1.70 -0.25 8.35
N ALA A 139 -1.52 -0.28 9.67
CA ALA A 139 -2.29 -1.11 10.60
C ALA A 139 -3.05 -0.22 11.60
N PRO A 140 -4.31 -0.58 11.95
CA PRO A 140 -5.08 0.15 12.96
C PRO A 140 -4.50 0.13 14.37
N THR A 141 -3.76 -0.93 14.72
CA THR A 141 -3.19 -1.12 16.05
C THR A 141 -1.78 -1.70 15.95
N ALA A 142 -0.96 -1.47 17.00
CA ALA A 142 0.38 -2.03 17.09
C ALA A 142 0.34 -3.58 17.07
N GLY A 143 -0.61 -4.19 17.77
CA GLY A 143 -0.77 -5.65 17.79
C GLY A 143 -1.08 -6.25 16.41
N MET A 144 -1.83 -5.53 15.55
CA MET A 144 -2.04 -5.97 14.16
C MET A 144 -0.77 -5.89 13.31
N ALA A 145 0.07 -4.87 13.51
CA ALA A 145 1.35 -4.76 12.83
C ALA A 145 2.31 -5.89 13.26
N GLU A 146 2.36 -6.20 14.55
CA GLU A 146 3.15 -7.32 15.09
C GLU A 146 2.63 -8.68 14.59
N ALA A 147 1.32 -8.89 14.56
CA ALA A 147 0.72 -10.11 14.03
C ALA A 147 1.09 -10.31 12.57
N ALA A 148 1.02 -9.27 11.75
CA ALA A 148 1.43 -9.31 10.35
C ALA A 148 2.89 -9.75 10.19
N GLU A 149 3.79 -9.15 10.97
CA GLU A 149 5.21 -9.53 10.96
C GLU A 149 5.42 -11.01 11.32
N ARG A 150 4.73 -11.50 12.36
CA ARG A 150 4.80 -12.91 12.77
C ARG A 150 4.31 -13.86 11.68
N TYR A 151 3.21 -13.53 11.03
CA TYR A 151 2.67 -14.32 9.93
C TYR A 151 3.60 -14.32 8.72
N ALA A 152 4.19 -13.17 8.37
CA ALA A 152 5.20 -13.10 7.31
C ALA A 152 6.40 -14.00 7.61
N LYS A 153 6.93 -13.92 8.84
CA LYS A 153 8.05 -14.77 9.29
C LYS A 153 7.72 -16.25 9.16
N SER A 154 6.54 -16.69 9.59
CA SER A 154 6.17 -18.11 9.53
C SER A 154 5.93 -18.64 8.13
N VAL A 155 5.39 -17.82 7.23
CA VAL A 155 5.04 -18.25 5.86
C VAL A 155 6.24 -18.18 4.93
N LEU A 156 7.06 -17.13 5.04
CA LEU A 156 8.14 -16.87 4.09
C LEU A 156 9.48 -17.44 4.55
N GLY A 157 9.71 -17.62 5.85
CA GLY A 157 10.97 -18.15 6.39
C GLY A 157 12.21 -17.29 6.12
N VAL A 158 12.01 -16.03 5.71
CA VAL A 158 13.07 -15.06 5.41
C VAL A 158 13.09 -13.94 6.46
N GLU A 159 14.16 -13.16 6.45
CA GLU A 159 14.25 -11.94 7.25
C GLU A 159 13.15 -10.95 6.84
N ILE A 160 12.49 -10.37 7.85
CA ILE A 160 11.36 -9.46 7.68
C ILE A 160 11.74 -8.06 8.15
N VAL A 161 11.63 -7.09 7.25
CA VAL A 161 11.80 -5.66 7.56
C VAL A 161 10.42 -5.01 7.63
N ASN A 162 10.06 -4.49 8.81
CA ASN A 162 8.72 -3.96 9.09
C ASN A 162 8.69 -2.43 8.95
N HIS A 163 7.97 -1.95 7.93
CA HIS A 163 7.67 -0.53 7.68
C HIS A 163 6.15 -0.24 7.78
N VAL A 164 5.40 -1.06 8.53
CA VAL A 164 3.97 -0.84 8.76
C VAL A 164 3.78 0.31 9.75
N ARG A 165 3.02 1.33 9.35
CA ARG A 165 2.66 2.45 10.23
C ARG A 165 1.39 2.13 11.01
N VAL A 166 1.41 2.44 12.30
CA VAL A 166 0.20 2.34 13.13
C VAL A 166 -0.57 3.66 13.04
N VAL A 167 -1.81 3.63 12.55
CA VAL A 167 -2.67 4.82 12.58
C VAL A 167 -3.24 5.01 13.97
N GLN A 168 -3.14 6.22 14.49
CA GLN A 168 -3.84 6.61 15.70
C GLN A 168 -5.27 7.01 15.31
N PRO A 169 -6.30 6.52 16.02
CA PRO A 169 -7.65 6.98 15.80
C PRO A 169 -7.74 8.49 16.10
N THR A 170 -8.43 9.25 15.25
CA THR A 170 -8.72 10.65 15.52
C THR A 170 -9.60 10.73 16.77
N GLN A 171 -9.03 11.17 17.88
CA GLN A 171 -9.77 11.30 19.13
C GLN A 171 -10.68 12.53 19.07
N VAL A 172 -12.00 12.33 19.04
CA VAL A 172 -12.98 13.41 19.11
C VAL A 172 -13.42 13.62 20.55
N ASN A 173 -13.26 14.85 21.05
CA ASN A 173 -13.77 15.25 22.36
C ASN A 173 -15.22 15.72 22.21
N LEU A 174 -16.17 14.88 22.64
CA LEU A 174 -17.59 15.23 22.64
C LEU A 174 -17.92 16.03 23.90
N ARG A 175 -18.21 17.32 23.74
CA ARG A 175 -18.73 18.17 24.81
C ARG A 175 -20.25 18.22 24.71
N VAL A 176 -20.92 17.41 25.52
CA VAL A 176 -22.39 17.42 25.61
C VAL A 176 -22.83 18.53 26.56
N LYS A 177 -23.63 19.48 26.07
CA LYS A 177 -24.35 20.45 26.90
C LYS A 177 -25.80 19.99 26.99
N PHE A 178 -26.24 19.61 28.19
CA PHE A 178 -27.63 19.27 28.42
C PHE A 178 -28.45 20.55 28.52
N ALA A 179 -29.31 20.79 27.54
CA ALA A 179 -30.37 21.78 27.63
C ALA A 179 -31.67 21.03 27.99
N GLU A 180 -31.99 20.99 29.28
CA GLU A 180 -33.28 20.48 29.73
C GLU A 180 -34.33 21.56 29.46
N VAL A 181 -35.32 21.24 28.60
CA VAL A 181 -36.48 22.11 28.40
C VAL A 181 -37.52 21.69 29.45
N SER A 182 -37.62 22.44 30.53
CA SER A 182 -38.66 22.25 31.53
C SER A 182 -40.02 22.54 30.90
N ARG A 183 -40.81 21.50 30.62
CA ARG A 183 -42.18 21.61 30.07
C ARG A 183 -43.17 22.29 31.02
N SER A 184 -42.76 22.72 32.21
CA SER A 184 -43.62 23.36 33.21
C SER A 184 -43.83 24.87 33.00
N THR A 185 -42.95 25.57 32.27
CA THR A 185 -43.02 27.03 32.14
C THR A 185 -44.05 27.51 31.09
N LEU A 186 -44.54 26.62 30.23
CA LEU A 186 -45.61 26.91 29.26
C LEU A 186 -47.01 26.98 29.90
N LYS A 187 -47.15 26.61 31.18
CA LYS A 187 -48.44 26.57 31.89
C LYS A 187 -48.75 27.84 32.70
N GLN A 188 -47.80 28.77 32.83
CA GLN A 188 -47.97 30.04 33.56
C GLN A 188 -48.12 31.26 32.65
N LEU A 189 -47.94 31.10 31.34
CA LEU A 189 -48.40 32.08 30.36
C LEU A 189 -49.92 31.94 30.23
N GLY A 190 -50.62 32.59 31.16
CA GLY A 190 -52.08 32.68 31.26
C GLY A 190 -52.67 33.44 30.07
N VAL A 191 -52.65 32.82 28.90
CA VAL A 191 -53.48 33.26 27.79
C VAL A 191 -54.87 32.73 28.05
N ASN A 192 -55.71 33.59 28.61
CA ASN A 192 -57.13 33.32 28.80
C ASN A 192 -57.79 33.39 27.42
N TRP A 193 -57.73 32.31 26.64
CA TRP A 193 -58.36 32.22 25.31
C TRP A 193 -59.89 32.45 25.37
N GLU A 194 -60.48 32.31 26.56
CA GLU A 194 -61.89 32.59 26.86
C GLU A 194 -62.21 34.09 26.85
N SER A 195 -61.22 34.98 27.03
CA SER A 195 -61.42 36.44 26.91
C SER A 195 -61.23 36.97 25.48
N LEU A 196 -60.89 36.12 24.51
CA LEU A 196 -60.74 36.51 23.10
C LEU A 196 -61.99 36.19 22.26
N PHE A 197 -62.90 35.34 22.77
CA PHE A 197 -64.17 35.04 22.10
C PHE A 197 -65.34 35.94 22.54
N ASP A 198 -65.17 36.77 23.57
CA ASP A 198 -66.14 37.81 23.97
C ASP A 198 -65.79 39.21 23.39
N ILE A 199 -64.71 39.31 22.58
CA ILE A 199 -64.41 40.53 21.78
C ILE A 199 -65.19 40.46 20.46
N GLY A 200 -66.50 40.23 20.59
CA GLY A 200 -67.48 40.70 19.61
C GLY A 200 -67.99 42.04 20.10
N ASP A 201 -67.57 43.13 19.46
CA ASP A 201 -68.19 44.47 19.57
C ASP A 201 -67.70 45.46 20.65
N ALA A 202 -66.40 45.54 20.95
CA ALA A 202 -65.86 46.76 21.57
C ALA A 202 -64.34 46.93 21.41
N SER A 203 -63.92 48.10 20.90
CA SER A 203 -62.59 48.72 21.09
C SER A 203 -61.43 48.45 20.12
N ILE A 204 -61.73 48.20 18.84
CA ILE A 204 -60.81 48.60 17.74
C ILE A 204 -60.82 50.14 17.68
N GLY A 205 -60.07 50.80 18.57
CA GLY A 205 -60.03 52.27 18.66
C GLY A 205 -59.05 52.87 19.67
N LEU A 206 -58.26 52.07 20.39
CA LEU A 206 -57.37 52.55 21.46
C LEU A 206 -55.87 52.25 21.25
N PHE A 207 -55.38 52.26 20.01
CA PHE A 207 -53.94 52.14 19.72
C PHE A 207 -53.38 53.22 18.77
N THR A 208 -53.99 54.40 18.74
CA THR A 208 -53.35 55.61 18.18
C THR A 208 -53.21 56.68 19.26
N GLY A 209 -52.12 56.57 20.02
CA GLY A 209 -51.36 57.66 20.67
C GLY A 209 -52.11 58.72 21.49
N ARG A 210 -52.19 58.54 22.82
CA ARG A 210 -51.99 59.63 23.79
C ARG A 210 -51.74 59.12 25.23
N ASP A 211 -50.61 59.58 25.78
CA ASP A 211 -50.06 59.56 27.15
C ASP A 211 -50.78 58.83 28.31
N VAL A 212 -50.06 57.92 28.97
CA VAL A 212 -50.42 57.38 30.29
C VAL A 212 -49.59 58.07 31.37
N ILE A 213 -50.26 58.91 32.17
CA ILE A 213 -49.72 59.50 33.40
C ILE A 213 -49.65 58.40 34.47
N GLN A 214 -48.45 58.18 35.04
CA GLN A 214 -48.25 57.26 36.15
C GLN A 214 -48.61 57.95 37.48
N ARG A 215 -49.79 57.65 38.05
CA ARG A 215 -50.19 58.11 39.39
C ARG A 215 -49.52 57.26 40.46
N VAL A 216 -48.65 57.86 41.27
CA VAL A 216 -48.16 57.27 42.52
C VAL A 216 -49.11 57.71 43.65
N LEU A 217 -49.52 56.77 44.50
CA LEU A 217 -50.41 57.00 45.64
C LEU A 217 -49.57 57.09 46.93
N ASP A 218 -49.89 58.03 47.81
CA ASP A 218 -49.24 58.16 49.12
C ASP A 218 -49.64 56.97 50.04
N PRO A 219 -48.70 56.21 50.60
CA PRO A 219 -48.99 55.02 51.39
C PRO A 219 -49.62 55.28 52.78
N VAL A 220 -49.75 56.52 53.24
CA VAL A 220 -50.41 56.83 54.54
C VAL A 220 -51.81 57.44 54.36
N THR A 221 -52.06 58.19 53.29
CA THR A 221 -53.37 58.84 53.06
C THR A 221 -54.14 58.30 51.86
N GLY A 222 -53.50 57.51 50.98
CA GLY A 222 -54.15 56.82 49.86
C GLY A 222 -54.71 57.74 48.76
N LEU A 223 -54.39 59.03 48.78
CA LEU A 223 -54.76 59.98 47.74
C LEU A 223 -53.57 60.25 46.79
N PRO A 224 -53.81 60.51 45.50
CA PRO A 224 -52.74 60.75 44.54
C PRO A 224 -52.09 62.11 44.81
N ILE A 225 -50.78 62.11 45.05
CA ILE A 225 -49.97 63.33 45.09
C ILE A 225 -49.25 63.50 43.76
N ASN A 226 -49.42 64.65 43.12
CA ASN A 226 -48.66 65.03 41.95
C ASN A 226 -47.36 65.69 42.43
N GLU A 227 -46.36 64.89 42.78
CA GLU A 227 -45.05 65.44 43.14
C GLU A 227 -44.25 65.75 41.87
N PHE A 228 -44.12 67.04 41.57
CA PHE A 228 -43.18 67.55 40.58
C PHE A 228 -41.77 67.51 41.20
N ILE A 229 -41.00 66.45 40.93
CA ILE A 229 -39.57 66.45 41.26
C ILE A 229 -38.91 67.51 40.38
N ARG A 230 -38.69 68.70 40.93
CA ARG A 230 -37.90 69.78 40.33
C ARG A 230 -36.44 69.56 40.71
N ALA A 231 -35.58 69.43 39.70
CA ALA A 231 -34.14 69.35 39.85
C ALA A 231 -33.59 70.59 40.59
N PRO A 232 -32.63 70.43 41.52
CA PRO A 232 -31.84 71.56 41.99
C PRO A 232 -30.88 72.00 40.88
N ASP A 233 -31.15 73.20 40.36
CA ASP A 233 -30.24 74.28 39.93
C ASP A 233 -28.73 74.08 40.14
N ALA A 234 -27.82 74.65 39.34
CA ALA A 234 -27.86 75.37 38.07
C ALA A 234 -26.39 75.57 37.62
N ASP A 235 -26.20 75.71 36.30
CA ASP A 235 -25.20 76.53 35.60
C ASP A 235 -23.93 77.04 36.33
N SER A 236 -22.79 76.98 35.62
CA SER A 236 -22.21 78.19 34.98
C SER A 236 -20.80 77.96 34.37
N ILE A 237 -20.69 78.11 33.04
CA ILE A 237 -19.62 78.80 32.26
C ILE A 237 -18.14 78.55 32.63
N LEU A 238 -17.43 77.79 31.78
CA LEU A 238 -16.46 78.25 30.76
C LEU A 238 -16.17 77.12 29.76
#